data_AF-A0A8D2LHV3-F1
#
_entry.id   AF-A0A8D2LHV3-F1
#
_cell.length_a   1.000
_cell.length_b   1.000
_cell.length_c   1.000
_cell.angle_alpha   90.00
_cell.angle_beta   90.00
_cell.angle_gamma   90.00
#
_symmetry.space_group_name_H-M   'P 1'
#
loop_
_entity.id
_entity.type
_entity.pdbx_description
1 polymer ?
#
loop_
_entity_poly.entity_id
_entity_poly.type
_entity_poly.pdbx_seq_one_letter_code
_entity_poly.pdbx_strand_id
1 'polypeptide(L)'
;KDVNVPKFLQDDLKLFNGIISDLFPTIKEEPIDYGILEEAIHRCCLKDNLKDVDGFVTKCIQLYETTVVRHGLMLVGPTGSGKTKCYKVLAAAMTSLKGRPSVSGGNYEAVNYFILNPKSITMGQLYGEFDLLTHEWTDGILPALIRVGAVASDHKKKWYMFDGPVDAVWIENMNTVLDDNKKLCLSSGEIIKLTEDLAVASPATVSRCGMVYLEPSILGLQPFTECWLKKIPDIMKPFSEQLESLFSRFLESSEIIGLFLSTLYSY
;
A
#
# COMPACT_ATOMS: atom_id res chain seq x y z
N LYS A 1 8.46 -18.09 -0.61
CA LYS A 1 7.30 -17.91 0.31
C LYS A 1 6.74 -16.49 0.23
N ASP A 2 7.62 -15.52 0.00
CA ASP A 2 7.44 -14.07 -0.04
C ASP A 2 6.37 -13.58 -1.03
N VAL A 3 6.18 -14.27 -2.17
CA VAL A 3 5.13 -13.90 -3.14
C VAL A 3 3.72 -14.36 -2.70
N ASN A 4 3.64 -15.36 -1.82
CA ASN A 4 2.38 -16.03 -1.47
C ASN A 4 1.90 -15.69 -0.06
N VAL A 5 2.80 -15.55 0.91
CA VAL A 5 2.44 -15.19 2.30
C VAL A 5 1.64 -13.89 2.42
N PRO A 6 1.95 -12.80 1.69
CA PRO A 6 1.17 -11.58 1.76
C PRO A 6 -0.28 -11.73 1.26
N LYS A 7 -0.55 -12.78 0.47
CA LYS A 7 -1.87 -13.08 -0.11
C LYS A 7 -2.80 -13.86 0.82
N PHE A 8 -2.27 -14.43 1.90
CA PHE A 8 -3.01 -15.33 2.77
C PHE A 8 -3.53 -14.62 4.02
N LEU A 9 -4.72 -15.04 4.47
CA LEU A 9 -5.27 -14.69 5.78
C LEU A 9 -4.55 -15.51 6.87
N GLN A 10 -4.71 -15.14 8.14
CA GLN A 10 -4.06 -15.86 9.25
C GLN A 10 -4.34 -17.38 9.27
N ASP A 11 -5.56 -17.79 8.94
CA ASP A 11 -5.92 -19.21 8.93
C ASP A 11 -5.37 -19.95 7.71
N ASP A 12 -5.28 -19.27 6.56
CA ASP A 12 -4.66 -19.81 5.34
C ASP A 12 -3.15 -20.01 5.52
N LEU A 13 -2.48 -19.16 6.30
CA LEU A 13 -1.06 -19.31 6.60
C LEU A 13 -0.76 -20.60 7.36
N LYS A 14 -1.65 -21.04 8.26
CA LYS A 14 -1.50 -22.31 8.98
C LYS A 14 -1.55 -23.49 8.01
N LEU A 15 -2.53 -23.48 7.11
CA LEU A 15 -2.69 -24.53 6.10
C LEU A 15 -1.51 -24.55 5.12
N PHE A 16 -1.10 -23.37 4.64
CA PHE A 16 0.04 -23.23 3.73
C PHE A 16 1.34 -23.75 4.35
N ASN A 17 1.63 -23.38 5.61
CA ASN A 17 2.81 -23.87 6.31
C ASN A 17 2.75 -25.39 6.54
N GLY A 18 1.57 -25.96 6.78
CA GLY A 18 1.38 -27.42 6.84
C GLY A 18 1.74 -28.10 5.52
N ILE A 19 1.22 -27.60 4.40
CA ILE A 19 1.53 -28.12 3.06
C ILE A 19 3.03 -28.00 2.75
N ILE A 20 3.66 -26.87 3.08
CA ILE A 20 5.10 -26.68 2.85
C ILE A 20 5.94 -27.64 3.70
N SER A 21 5.56 -27.84 4.97
CA SER A 21 6.25 -28.78 5.86
C SER A 21 6.15 -30.22 5.37
N ASP A 22 5.01 -30.60 4.77
CA ASP A 22 4.80 -31.93 4.20
C ASP A 22 5.57 -32.14 2.89
N LEU A 23 5.64 -31.11 2.04
CA LEU A 23 6.33 -31.17 0.74
C LEU A 23 7.85 -31.02 0.85
N PHE A 24 8.35 -30.24 1.82
CA PHE A 24 9.76 -29.90 1.99
C PHE A 24 10.25 -30.03 3.44
N PRO A 25 10.23 -31.25 4.02
CA PRO A 25 10.50 -31.46 5.46
C PRO A 25 11.94 -31.16 5.91
N THR A 26 12.92 -31.18 5.00
CA THR A 26 14.35 -30.98 5.31
C THR A 26 14.86 -29.57 5.01
N ILE A 27 14.06 -28.72 4.39
CA ILE A 27 14.47 -27.37 4.02
C ILE A 27 14.11 -26.42 5.16
N LYS A 28 15.13 -25.86 5.82
CA LYS A 28 14.95 -24.75 6.76
C LYS A 28 15.23 -23.45 6.01
N GLU A 29 14.22 -22.58 5.96
CA GLU A 29 14.34 -21.24 5.41
C GLU A 29 15.23 -20.38 6.32
N GLU A 30 16.18 -19.67 5.74
CA GLU A 30 16.90 -18.62 6.44
C GLU A 30 16.06 -17.33 6.40
N PRO A 31 15.81 -16.68 7.54
CA PRO A 31 15.09 -15.40 7.55
C PRO A 31 15.93 -14.35 6.84
N ILE A 32 15.32 -13.61 5.91
CA ILE A 32 15.96 -12.47 5.28
C ILE A 32 16.03 -11.33 6.30
N ASP A 33 17.24 -10.87 6.60
CA ASP A 33 17.45 -9.74 7.49
C ASP A 33 17.21 -8.42 6.75
N TYR A 34 16.07 -7.79 7.04
CA TYR A 34 15.72 -6.47 6.54
C TYR A 34 16.16 -5.33 7.48
N GLY A 35 17.02 -5.60 8.47
CA GLY A 35 17.26 -4.75 9.64
C GLY A 35 17.36 -3.24 9.39
N ILE A 36 18.04 -2.80 8.33
CA ILE A 36 18.14 -1.35 8.00
C ILE A 36 16.76 -0.76 7.63
N LEU A 37 15.95 -1.50 6.87
CA LEU A 37 14.59 -1.11 6.50
C LEU A 37 13.65 -1.18 7.70
N GLU A 38 13.74 -2.25 8.49
CA GLU A 38 12.94 -2.44 9.70
C GLU A 38 13.17 -1.31 10.71
N GLU A 39 14.43 -0.99 11.02
CA GLU A 39 14.79 0.15 11.86
C GLU A 39 14.25 1.48 11.33
N ALA A 40 14.28 1.67 10.01
CA ALA A 40 13.74 2.88 9.39
C ALA A 40 12.22 2.96 9.52
N ILE A 41 11.51 1.82 9.37
CA ILE A 41 10.06 1.72 9.59
C ILE A 41 9.73 2.07 11.03
N HIS A 42 10.40 1.47 12.02
CA HIS A 42 10.22 1.78 13.45
C HIS A 42 10.42 3.28 13.72
N ARG A 43 11.49 3.88 13.19
CA ARG A 43 11.77 5.31 13.34
C ARG A 43 10.69 6.18 12.71
N CYS A 44 10.17 5.80 11.54
CA CYS A 44 9.07 6.50 10.88
C CYS A 44 7.75 6.38 11.64
N CYS A 45 7.45 5.22 12.22
CA CYS A 45 6.29 5.03 13.11
C CYS A 45 6.34 5.99 14.30
N LEU A 46 7.48 6.08 14.99
CA LEU A 46 7.67 6.99 16.13
C LEU A 46 7.50 8.46 15.73
N LYS A 47 8.05 8.86 14.58
CA LYS A 47 7.93 10.23 14.07
C LYS A 47 6.47 10.63 13.79
N ASP A 48 5.66 9.68 13.32
CA ASP A 48 4.24 9.88 13.03
C ASP A 48 3.33 9.71 14.26
N ASN A 49 3.90 9.54 15.46
CA ASN A 49 3.22 9.21 16.71
C ASN A 49 2.37 7.93 16.61
N LEU A 50 2.82 6.96 15.82
CA LEU A 50 2.21 5.64 15.72
C LEU A 50 2.80 4.71 16.78
N LYS A 51 1.97 3.79 17.27
CA LYS A 51 2.43 2.69 18.09
C LYS A 51 3.09 1.67 17.18
N ASP A 52 4.26 1.27 17.63
CA ASP A 52 5.07 0.28 16.99
C ASP A 52 4.52 -1.11 17.31
N VAL A 53 4.00 -1.79 16.29
CA VAL A 53 3.37 -3.11 16.42
C VAL A 53 4.05 -4.02 15.42
N ASP A 54 4.65 -5.10 15.88
CA ASP A 54 5.45 -6.00 15.03
C ASP A 54 4.66 -6.53 13.82
N GLY A 55 3.36 -6.79 14.01
CA GLY A 55 2.46 -7.20 12.93
C GLY A 55 2.31 -6.13 11.84
N PHE A 56 2.30 -4.84 12.20
CA PHE A 56 2.26 -3.74 11.25
C PHE A 56 3.58 -3.56 10.50
N VAL A 57 4.71 -3.69 11.20
CA VAL A 57 6.06 -3.62 10.62
C VAL A 57 6.26 -4.75 9.63
N THR A 58 5.88 -5.98 10.00
CA THR A 58 5.88 -7.14 9.12
C THR A 58 5.06 -6.88 7.84
N LYS A 59 3.89 -6.23 7.96
CA LYS A 59 3.05 -5.88 6.80
C LYS A 59 3.68 -4.78 5.93
N CYS A 60 4.42 -3.85 6.50
CA CYS A 60 5.20 -2.86 5.73
C CYS A 60 6.32 -3.54 4.94
N ILE A 61 7.01 -4.52 5.54
CA ILE A 61 8.05 -5.31 4.86
C ILE A 61 7.44 -6.16 3.73
N GLN A 62 6.32 -6.84 3.97
CA GLN A 62 5.60 -7.59 2.93
C GLN A 62 5.15 -6.69 1.77
N LEU A 63 4.72 -5.47 2.07
CA LEU A 63 4.42 -4.49 1.03
C LEU A 63 5.67 -4.13 0.23
N TYR A 64 6.80 -3.89 0.89
CA TYR A 64 8.08 -3.62 0.21
C TYR A 64 8.50 -4.77 -0.70
N GLU A 65 8.50 -6.02 -0.23
CA GLU A 65 8.80 -7.20 -1.04
C GLU A 65 7.92 -7.26 -2.28
N THR A 66 6.63 -6.99 -2.11
CA THR A 66 5.68 -6.99 -3.23
C THR A 66 6.00 -5.87 -4.24
N THR A 67 6.44 -4.69 -3.78
CA THR A 67 6.82 -3.57 -4.68
C THR A 67 8.11 -3.82 -5.47
N VAL A 68 8.97 -4.71 -4.98
CA VAL A 68 10.19 -5.13 -5.69
C VAL A 68 9.83 -6.10 -6.81
N VAL A 69 8.89 -7.02 -6.56
CA VAL A 69 8.54 -8.08 -7.52
C VAL A 69 7.51 -7.61 -8.56
N ARG A 70 6.61 -6.69 -8.20
CA ARG A 70 5.46 -6.28 -9.05
C ARG A 70 5.31 -4.78 -9.09
N HIS A 71 4.96 -4.24 -10.27
CA HIS A 71 4.62 -2.81 -10.42
C HIS A 71 3.16 -2.52 -10.09
N GLY A 72 2.26 -3.48 -10.28
CA GLY A 72 0.85 -3.40 -9.87
C GLY A 72 0.61 -4.07 -8.52
N LEU A 73 0.02 -3.35 -7.57
CA LEU A 73 -0.28 -3.84 -6.22
C LEU A 73 -1.68 -3.44 -5.76
N MET A 74 -2.29 -4.26 -4.90
CA MET A 74 -3.54 -3.98 -4.21
C MET A 74 -3.37 -4.22 -2.70
N LEU A 75 -3.66 -3.17 -1.93
CA LEU A 75 -3.78 -3.24 -0.47
C LEU A 75 -5.22 -3.61 -0.11
N VAL A 76 -5.44 -4.81 0.42
CA VAL A 76 -6.79 -5.33 0.70
C VAL A 76 -7.01 -5.41 2.20
N GLY A 77 -8.16 -4.94 2.65
CA GLY A 77 -8.57 -5.03 4.05
C GLY A 77 -9.70 -4.04 4.35
N PRO A 78 -10.44 -4.23 5.45
CA PRO A 78 -11.50 -3.32 5.85
C PRO A 78 -10.95 -1.96 6.30
N THR A 79 -11.84 -0.97 6.45
CA THR A 79 -11.48 0.34 7.00
C THR A 79 -10.85 0.19 8.38
N GLY A 80 -9.84 1.00 8.66
CA GLY A 80 -9.12 0.91 9.94
C GLY A 80 -8.02 -0.15 10.02
N SER A 81 -7.81 -0.99 9.01
CA SER A 81 -6.69 -1.96 9.02
C SER A 81 -5.30 -1.34 8.81
N GLY A 82 -5.18 -0.01 8.82
CA GLY A 82 -3.89 0.68 8.71
C GLY A 82 -3.32 0.83 7.30
N LYS A 83 -4.05 0.46 6.24
CA LYS A 83 -3.59 0.54 4.82
C LYS A 83 -2.94 1.88 4.47
N THR A 84 -3.61 2.99 4.80
CA THR A 84 -3.13 4.34 4.50
C THR A 84 -1.84 4.68 5.23
N LYS A 85 -1.67 4.20 6.47
CA LYS A 85 -0.43 4.40 7.22
C LYS A 85 0.67 3.45 6.75
N CYS A 86 0.35 2.22 6.36
CA CYS A 86 1.31 1.23 5.87
C CYS A 86 2.13 1.77 4.69
N TYR A 87 1.49 2.20 3.59
CA TYR A 87 2.23 2.71 2.44
C TYR A 87 2.93 4.04 2.74
N LYS A 88 2.36 4.91 3.59
CA LYS A 88 2.98 6.20 3.96
C LYS A 88 4.25 6.01 4.77
N VAL A 89 4.21 5.13 5.78
CA VAL A 89 5.37 4.78 6.60
C VAL A 89 6.45 4.13 5.73
N LEU A 90 6.06 3.19 4.85
CA LEU A 90 7.01 2.57 3.94
C LEU A 90 7.66 3.59 2.99
N ALA A 91 6.88 4.48 2.38
CA ALA A 91 7.40 5.54 1.50
C ALA A 91 8.37 6.46 2.24
N ALA A 92 8.05 6.84 3.49
CA ALA A 92 8.93 7.65 4.33
C ALA A 92 10.22 6.91 4.70
N ALA A 93 10.12 5.62 5.05
CA ALA A 93 11.27 4.78 5.38
C ALA A 93 12.21 4.63 4.18
N MET A 94 11.69 4.26 3.00
CA MET A 94 12.48 4.17 1.76
C MET A 94 13.14 5.50 1.39
N THR A 95 12.41 6.62 1.56
CA THR A 95 12.95 7.96 1.32
C THR A 95 14.06 8.33 2.29
N SER A 96 13.95 7.92 3.56
CA SER A 96 15.00 8.13 4.57
C SER A 96 16.26 7.31 4.30
N LEU A 97 16.11 6.17 3.63
CA LEU A 97 17.20 5.25 3.27
C LEU A 97 17.81 5.53 1.89
N LYS A 98 17.36 6.58 1.19
CA LYS A 98 17.82 6.91 -0.16
C LYS A 98 19.35 6.83 -0.29
N GLY A 99 19.83 6.06 -1.26
CA GLY A 99 21.25 5.88 -1.57
C GLY A 99 21.96 4.79 -0.75
N ARG A 100 21.28 4.16 0.22
CA ARG A 100 21.80 2.97 0.92
C ARG A 100 21.54 1.70 0.11
N PRO A 101 22.37 0.67 0.26
CA PRO A 101 22.15 -0.62 -0.41
C PRO A 101 20.85 -1.25 0.07
N SER A 102 20.07 -1.73 -0.90
CA SER A 102 18.81 -2.42 -0.70
C SER A 102 19.04 -3.93 -0.63
N VAL A 103 18.31 -4.62 0.26
CA VAL A 103 18.39 -6.08 0.43
C VAL A 103 18.06 -6.83 -0.86
N SER A 104 17.19 -6.26 -1.70
CA SER A 104 16.80 -6.84 -2.99
C SER A 104 17.78 -6.54 -4.14
N GLY A 105 18.92 -5.92 -3.85
CA GLY A 105 19.86 -5.41 -4.84
C GLY A 105 19.61 -3.94 -5.20
N GLY A 106 20.68 -3.25 -5.62
CA GLY A 106 20.64 -1.81 -5.92
C GLY A 106 20.63 -0.92 -4.67
N ASN A 107 20.21 0.34 -4.84
CA ASN A 107 20.08 1.32 -3.76
C ASN A 107 18.60 1.66 -3.51
N TYR A 108 18.26 2.01 -2.27
CA TYR A 108 16.96 2.61 -1.98
C TYR A 108 16.80 3.93 -2.73
N GLU A 109 15.62 4.13 -3.30
CA GLU A 109 15.22 5.35 -3.98
C GLU A 109 14.20 6.11 -3.14
N ALA A 110 14.18 7.43 -3.29
CA ALA A 110 13.13 8.23 -2.68
C ALA A 110 11.78 7.94 -3.35
N VAL A 111 10.72 7.91 -2.56
CA VAL A 111 9.38 7.55 -3.01
C VAL A 111 8.51 8.80 -2.99
N ASN A 112 7.92 9.12 -4.15
CA ASN A 112 6.86 10.11 -4.28
C ASN A 112 5.56 9.38 -4.63
N TYR A 113 4.48 9.67 -3.92
CA TYR A 113 3.17 9.08 -4.21
C TYR A 113 2.13 10.15 -4.57
N PHE A 114 1.29 9.83 -5.55
CA PHE A 114 0.15 10.63 -5.98
C PHE A 114 -1.12 9.87 -5.62
N ILE A 115 -2.09 10.53 -5.01
CA ILE A 115 -3.34 9.91 -4.55
C ILE A 115 -4.48 10.43 -5.40
N LEU A 116 -5.28 9.51 -5.94
CA LEU A 116 -6.44 9.79 -6.77
C LEU A 116 -7.61 8.98 -6.23
N ASN A 117 -8.79 9.60 -6.12
CA ASN A 117 -10.01 8.86 -5.86
C ASN A 117 -10.78 8.68 -7.19
N PRO A 118 -10.76 7.49 -7.81
CA PRO A 118 -11.34 7.26 -9.13
C PRO A 118 -12.87 7.41 -9.15
N LYS A 119 -13.54 7.37 -7.98
CA LYS A 119 -15.00 7.58 -7.87
C LYS A 119 -15.39 9.03 -7.63
N SER A 120 -14.44 9.89 -7.29
CA SER A 120 -14.71 11.32 -7.10
C SER A 120 -14.76 12.12 -8.40
N ILE A 121 -14.37 11.50 -9.52
CA ILE A 121 -14.28 12.12 -10.84
C ILE A 121 -14.93 11.23 -11.90
N THR A 122 -15.32 11.81 -13.03
CA THR A 122 -15.88 11.04 -14.14
C THR A 122 -14.81 10.24 -14.88
N MET A 123 -15.22 9.23 -15.64
CA MET A 123 -14.29 8.45 -16.49
C MET A 123 -13.57 9.34 -17.51
N GLY A 124 -14.27 10.31 -18.08
CA GLY A 124 -13.69 11.30 -18.98
C GLY A 124 -12.66 12.21 -18.31
N GLN A 125 -12.90 12.63 -17.06
CA GLN A 125 -11.90 13.38 -16.29
C GLN A 125 -10.69 12.54 -15.86
N LEU A 126 -10.89 11.24 -15.60
CA LEU A 126 -9.81 10.34 -15.19
C LEU A 126 -8.89 9.98 -16.37
N TYR A 127 -9.46 9.53 -17.49
CA TYR A 127 -8.72 9.01 -18.65
C TYR A 127 -8.64 9.96 -19.85
N GLY A 128 -9.44 11.00 -19.86
CA GLY A 128 -9.66 11.87 -21.01
C GLY A 128 -10.94 11.51 -21.74
N GLU A 129 -11.53 12.51 -22.38
CA GLU A 129 -12.72 12.35 -23.22
C GLU A 129 -12.62 13.21 -24.47
N PHE A 130 -13.32 12.74 -25.51
CA PHE A 130 -13.48 13.47 -26.74
C PHE A 130 -14.76 14.30 -26.66
N ASP A 131 -14.63 15.62 -26.77
CA ASP A 131 -15.79 16.50 -26.80
C ASP A 131 -16.43 16.47 -28.18
N LEU A 132 -17.70 16.04 -28.23
CA LEU A 132 -18.47 15.89 -29.46
C LEU A 132 -18.85 17.24 -30.09
N LEU A 133 -18.84 18.34 -29.32
CA LEU A 133 -19.21 19.66 -29.81
C LEU A 133 -18.00 20.40 -30.41
N THR A 134 -16.87 20.37 -29.70
CA THR A 134 -15.64 21.05 -30.13
C THR A 134 -14.77 20.20 -31.04
N HIS A 135 -14.99 18.87 -31.08
CA HIS A 135 -14.13 17.89 -31.72
C HIS A 135 -12.69 17.89 -31.18
N GLU A 136 -12.50 18.36 -29.94
CA GLU A 136 -11.21 18.39 -29.27
C GLU A 136 -11.09 17.26 -28.23
N TRP A 137 -9.86 16.75 -28.07
CA TRP A 137 -9.53 15.80 -27.03
C TRP A 137 -9.15 16.55 -25.75
N THR A 138 -9.83 16.25 -24.64
CA THR A 138 -9.44 16.73 -23.32
C THR A 138 -8.69 15.61 -22.60
N ASP A 139 -7.44 15.89 -22.19
CA ASP A 139 -6.62 14.90 -21.49
C ASP A 139 -7.11 14.69 -20.04
N GLY A 140 -7.01 13.44 -19.58
CA GLY A 140 -7.41 13.06 -18.23
C GLY A 140 -6.33 13.37 -17.20
N ILE A 141 -6.73 13.36 -15.92
CA ILE A 141 -5.81 13.56 -14.79
C ILE A 141 -4.75 12.45 -14.72
N LEU A 142 -5.14 11.18 -14.94
CA LEU A 142 -4.22 10.05 -14.82
C LEU A 142 -3.13 10.06 -15.92
N PRO A 143 -3.47 10.20 -17.21
CA PRO A 143 -2.46 10.33 -18.26
C PRO A 143 -1.52 11.50 -18.06
N ALA A 144 -2.05 12.67 -17.67
CA ALA A 144 -1.24 13.85 -17.39
C ALA A 144 -0.22 13.57 -16.27
N LEU A 145 -0.63 12.92 -15.18
CA LEU A 145 0.25 12.54 -14.07
C LEU A 145 1.31 11.52 -14.48
N ILE A 146 0.92 10.48 -15.23
CA ILE A 146 1.87 9.45 -15.71
C ILE A 146 2.88 10.07 -16.67
N ARG A 147 2.47 10.99 -17.53
CA ARG A 147 3.34 11.70 -18.47
C ARG A 147 4.40 12.53 -17.74
N VAL A 148 4.00 13.30 -16.71
CA VAL A 148 4.94 14.02 -15.83
C VAL A 148 5.89 13.03 -15.15
N GLY A 149 5.38 11.87 -14.75
CA GLY A 149 6.17 10.80 -14.17
C GLY A 149 7.22 10.21 -15.12
N ALA A 150 6.83 9.91 -16.36
CA ALA A 150 7.66 9.27 -17.37
C ALA A 150 8.75 10.20 -17.93
N VAL A 151 8.48 11.50 -18.01
CA VAL A 151 9.43 12.50 -18.53
C VAL A 151 10.47 12.91 -17.49
N ALA A 152 10.15 12.85 -16.20
CA ALA A 152 11.11 13.32 -15.20
C ALA A 152 12.30 12.38 -15.07
N SER A 153 13.51 12.94 -15.18
CA SER A 153 14.79 12.26 -15.03
C SER A 153 15.20 12.04 -13.57
N ASP A 154 14.27 12.18 -12.61
CA ASP A 154 14.58 11.96 -11.21
C ASP A 154 14.60 10.46 -10.88
N HIS A 155 15.67 10.00 -10.22
CA HIS A 155 15.78 8.64 -9.67
C HIS A 155 14.90 8.46 -8.42
N LYS A 156 13.61 8.79 -8.56
CA LYS A 156 12.59 8.63 -7.53
C LYS A 156 11.55 7.64 -8.01
N LYS A 157 11.20 6.70 -7.15
CA LYS A 157 10.05 5.82 -7.38
C LYS A 157 8.76 6.63 -7.26
N LYS A 158 7.89 6.50 -8.26
CA LYS A 158 6.59 7.16 -8.32
C LYS A 158 5.49 6.14 -8.11
N TRP A 159 4.68 6.34 -7.07
CA TRP A 159 3.53 5.50 -6.78
C TRP A 159 2.25 6.24 -7.14
N TYR A 160 1.38 5.61 -7.91
CA TYR A 160 0.05 6.15 -8.23
C TYR A 160 -0.97 5.34 -7.43
N MET A 161 -1.54 5.97 -6.40
CA MET A 161 -2.45 5.35 -5.45
C MET A 161 -3.88 5.69 -5.81
N PHE A 162 -4.70 4.67 -6.04
CA PHE A 162 -6.13 4.80 -6.27
C PHE A 162 -6.87 4.51 -4.95
N ASP A 163 -7.26 5.56 -4.24
CA ASP A 163 -7.95 5.49 -2.95
C ASP A 163 -9.47 5.58 -3.15
N GLY A 164 -10.07 4.43 -3.41
CA GLY A 164 -11.50 4.31 -3.64
C GLY A 164 -11.92 2.86 -3.92
N PRO A 165 -13.22 2.58 -3.95
CA PRO A 165 -13.70 1.24 -4.27
C PRO A 165 -13.36 0.89 -5.72
N VAL A 166 -12.94 -0.36 -5.89
CA VAL A 166 -12.68 -0.97 -7.18
C VAL A 166 -13.99 -1.17 -7.93
N ASP A 167 -14.03 -0.71 -9.17
CA ASP A 167 -15.17 -0.89 -10.08
C ASP A 167 -14.66 -1.41 -11.43
N ALA A 168 -15.42 -2.32 -12.04
CA ALA A 168 -15.06 -2.97 -13.29
C ALA A 168 -14.77 -1.95 -14.41
N VAL A 169 -15.55 -0.87 -14.47
CA VAL A 169 -15.51 0.10 -15.58
C VAL A 169 -14.19 0.87 -15.61
N TRP A 170 -13.66 1.30 -14.45
CA TRP A 170 -12.39 2.03 -14.43
C TRP A 170 -11.17 1.11 -14.38
N ILE A 171 -11.29 -0.09 -13.82
CA ILE A 171 -10.17 -1.06 -13.80
C ILE A 171 -9.93 -1.68 -15.17
N GLU A 172 -10.94 -1.85 -16.01
CA GLU A 172 -10.77 -2.44 -17.33
C GLU A 172 -9.71 -1.73 -18.17
N ASN A 173 -9.72 -0.39 -18.16
CA ASN A 173 -8.74 0.46 -18.84
C ASN A 173 -7.33 0.42 -18.21
N MET A 174 -7.18 -0.09 -16.98
CA MET A 174 -5.88 -0.25 -16.30
C MET A 174 -5.20 -1.58 -16.60
N ASN A 175 -5.88 -2.56 -17.21
CA ASN A 175 -5.33 -3.90 -17.37
C ASN A 175 -4.02 -3.93 -18.16
N THR A 176 -3.86 -3.08 -19.19
CA THR A 176 -2.63 -2.99 -19.99
C THR A 176 -1.51 -2.23 -19.28
N VAL A 177 -1.84 -1.46 -18.24
CA VAL A 177 -0.86 -0.83 -17.36
C VAL A 177 -0.36 -1.84 -16.33
N LEU A 178 -1.26 -2.67 -15.82
CA LEU A 178 -1.01 -3.64 -14.75
C LEU A 178 -0.39 -4.95 -15.25
N ASP A 179 -0.42 -5.22 -16.55
CA ASP A 179 0.27 -6.35 -17.16
C ASP A 179 1.75 -6.02 -17.46
N ASP A 180 2.46 -6.99 -18.05
CA ASP A 180 3.89 -6.87 -18.38
C ASP A 180 4.18 -5.82 -19.47
N ASN A 181 3.15 -5.34 -20.19
CA ASN A 181 3.34 -4.33 -21.23
C ASN A 181 3.68 -2.97 -20.63
N LYS A 182 3.23 -2.66 -19.41
CA LYS A 182 3.47 -1.39 -18.70
C LYS A 182 3.13 -0.18 -19.58
N LYS A 183 1.98 -0.24 -20.26
CA LYS A 183 1.51 0.77 -21.23
C LYS A 183 0.10 1.23 -20.88
N LEU A 184 -0.07 2.54 -20.77
CA LEU A 184 -1.38 3.16 -20.72
C LEU A 184 -1.85 3.44 -22.14
N CYS A 185 -2.92 2.77 -22.55
CA CYS A 185 -3.57 2.98 -23.84
C CYS A 185 -4.81 3.86 -23.64
N LEU A 186 -4.84 5.03 -24.26
CA LEU A 186 -5.97 5.94 -24.19
C LEU A 186 -6.93 5.72 -25.34
N SER A 187 -8.19 6.09 -25.13
CA SER A 187 -9.21 6.07 -26.17
C SER A 187 -8.91 7.04 -27.32
N SER A 188 -8.02 8.01 -27.11
CA SER A 188 -7.45 8.86 -28.17
C SER A 188 -6.52 8.10 -29.14
N GLY A 189 -6.12 6.88 -28.81
CA GLY A 189 -5.11 6.10 -29.53
C GLY A 189 -3.68 6.37 -29.06
N GLU A 190 -3.48 7.29 -28.11
CA GLU A 190 -2.16 7.53 -27.52
C GLU A 190 -1.73 6.39 -26.60
N ILE A 191 -0.44 6.05 -26.64
CA ILE A 191 0.18 5.01 -25.81
C ILE A 191 1.31 5.63 -24.99
N ILE A 192 1.16 5.64 -23.66
CA ILE A 192 2.17 6.14 -22.72
C ILE A 192 2.86 4.95 -22.05
N LYS A 193 4.18 4.81 -22.23
CA LYS A 193 4.98 3.74 -21.61
C LYS A 193 5.51 4.21 -20.24
N LEU A 194 5.35 3.40 -19.19
CA LEU A 194 5.75 3.78 -17.83
C LEU A 194 7.24 3.59 -17.53
N THR A 195 7.95 2.74 -18.27
CA THR A 195 9.39 2.47 -18.05
C THR A 195 10.11 2.17 -19.37
N GLU A 196 11.34 2.65 -19.55
CA GLU A 196 12.13 2.36 -20.75
C GLU A 196 12.80 0.99 -20.75
N ASP A 197 13.14 0.41 -19.59
CA ASP A 197 13.92 -0.84 -19.53
C ASP A 197 13.06 -2.12 -19.61
N LEU A 198 13.08 -2.75 -20.78
CA LEU A 198 12.78 -4.18 -20.96
C LEU A 198 14.10 -4.94 -21.09
N ALA A 199 14.72 -5.27 -19.96
CA ALA A 199 15.67 -6.37 -19.92
C ALA A 199 15.31 -7.27 -18.75
N VAL A 200 14.82 -8.46 -19.10
CA VAL A 200 14.58 -9.62 -18.22
C VAL A 200 13.30 -9.60 -17.38
N ALA A 201 12.19 -10.07 -17.96
CA ALA A 201 11.18 -10.83 -17.24
C ALA A 201 10.41 -11.73 -18.24
N SER A 202 10.28 -13.02 -17.94
CA SER A 202 9.59 -13.99 -18.82
C SER A 202 8.06 -13.86 -18.69
N PRO A 203 7.28 -14.09 -19.77
CA PRO A 203 5.92 -13.60 -19.92
C PRO A 203 4.84 -14.54 -19.38
N ALA A 204 5.16 -15.38 -18.39
CA ALA A 204 4.26 -16.43 -17.97
C ALA A 204 4.18 -16.53 -16.46
N THR A 205 2.94 -16.38 -15.99
CA THR A 205 2.39 -16.85 -14.71
C THR A 205 2.28 -15.80 -13.61
N VAL A 206 1.09 -15.81 -13.00
CA VAL A 206 0.68 -15.23 -11.70
C VAL A 206 0.04 -13.84 -11.76
N SER A 207 -1.30 -13.80 -11.75
CA SER A 207 -2.22 -12.71 -11.30
C SER A 207 -1.74 -11.25 -11.47
N ARG A 208 -2.48 -10.41 -12.20
CA ARG A 208 -2.06 -9.06 -12.66
C ARG A 208 -1.64 -8.06 -11.57
N CYS A 209 -1.89 -8.31 -10.28
CA CYS A 209 -1.42 -7.45 -9.18
C CYS A 209 -0.88 -8.26 -8.01
N GLY A 210 0.12 -7.72 -7.30
CA GLY A 210 0.50 -8.20 -5.98
C GLY A 210 -0.58 -7.88 -4.96
N MET A 211 -0.94 -8.84 -4.11
CA MET A 211 -1.98 -8.63 -3.10
C MET A 211 -1.32 -8.64 -1.72
N VAL A 212 -1.59 -7.62 -0.93
CA VAL A 212 -1.17 -7.56 0.48
C VAL A 212 -2.40 -7.38 1.33
N TYR A 213 -2.72 -8.41 2.12
CA TYR A 213 -3.87 -8.38 3.03
C TYR A 213 -3.47 -7.78 4.37
N LEU A 214 -4.22 -6.75 4.79
CA LEU A 214 -4.13 -6.12 6.10
C LEU A 214 -5.42 -6.40 6.87
N GLU A 215 -5.34 -7.34 7.81
CA GLU A 215 -6.43 -7.69 8.71
C GLU A 215 -6.39 -6.79 9.97
N PRO A 216 -7.53 -6.30 10.48
CA PRO A 216 -7.56 -5.49 11.70
C PRO A 216 -7.08 -6.23 12.95
N SER A 217 -7.21 -7.56 12.97
CA SER A 217 -6.74 -8.42 14.05
C SER A 217 -5.24 -8.31 14.29
N ILE A 218 -4.46 -7.93 13.27
CA ILE A 218 -3.01 -7.77 13.35
C ILE A 218 -2.62 -6.56 14.20
N LEU A 219 -3.41 -5.49 14.14
CA LEU A 219 -3.18 -4.28 14.94
C LEU A 219 -3.83 -4.41 16.32
N GLY A 220 -5.05 -4.95 16.39
CA GLY A 220 -5.86 -4.88 17.60
C GLY A 220 -6.29 -3.44 17.93
N LEU A 221 -7.05 -3.26 19.01
CA LEU A 221 -7.62 -1.95 19.35
C LEU A 221 -6.66 -1.04 20.12
N GLN A 222 -5.82 -1.60 20.99
CA GLN A 222 -4.94 -0.83 21.88
C GLN A 222 -4.03 0.17 21.14
N PRO A 223 -3.41 -0.17 19.99
CA PRO A 223 -2.61 0.80 19.25
C PRO A 223 -3.39 2.04 18.82
N PHE A 224 -4.68 1.91 18.49
CA PHE A 224 -5.50 3.05 18.10
C PHE A 224 -5.76 4.00 19.27
N THR A 225 -6.12 3.46 20.44
CA THR A 225 -6.40 4.26 21.63
C THR A 225 -5.14 4.94 22.13
N GLU A 226 -4.00 4.25 22.17
CA GLU A 226 -2.70 4.83 22.54
C GLU A 226 -2.27 5.96 21.59
N CYS A 227 -2.39 5.74 20.28
CA CYS A 227 -2.05 6.77 19.28
C CYS A 227 -2.95 8.00 19.40
N TRP A 228 -4.23 7.79 19.71
CA TRP A 228 -5.19 8.87 19.91
C TRP A 228 -4.91 9.64 21.19
N LEU A 229 -4.62 8.95 22.30
CA LEU A 229 -4.24 9.56 23.58
C LEU A 229 -2.99 10.45 23.46
N LYS A 230 -2.03 10.09 22.59
CA LYS A 230 -0.86 10.94 22.30
C LYS A 230 -1.20 12.25 21.57
N LYS A 231 -2.35 12.31 20.89
CA LYS A 231 -2.78 13.46 20.09
C LYS A 231 -3.81 14.35 20.78
N ILE A 232 -4.25 14.00 22.00
CA ILE A 232 -5.25 14.80 22.72
C ILE A 232 -4.69 16.19 23.06
N PRO A 233 -5.55 17.23 23.07
CA PRO A 233 -5.15 18.57 23.49
C PRO A 233 -4.57 18.57 24.91
N ASP A 234 -3.67 19.53 25.20
CA ASP A 234 -3.02 19.63 26.52
C ASP A 234 -4.01 19.71 27.70
N ILE A 235 -5.18 20.28 27.46
CA ILE A 235 -6.28 20.41 28.43
C ILE A 235 -6.81 19.03 28.87
N MET A 236 -6.78 18.03 27.97
CA MET A 236 -7.30 16.69 28.22
C MET A 236 -6.23 15.72 28.73
N LYS A 237 -4.94 16.10 28.70
CA LYS A 237 -3.83 15.26 29.19
C LYS A 237 -3.99 14.78 30.64
N PRO A 238 -4.49 15.59 31.60
CA PRO A 238 -4.71 15.10 32.96
C PRO A 238 -5.70 13.93 33.07
N PHE A 239 -6.57 13.76 32.06
CA PHE A 239 -7.59 12.71 32.02
C PHE A 239 -7.15 11.48 31.20
N SER A 240 -5.91 11.45 30.68
CA SER A 240 -5.46 10.37 29.79
C SER A 240 -5.52 9.00 30.45
N GLU A 241 -5.10 8.89 31.72
CA GLU A 241 -5.14 7.63 32.48
C GLU A 241 -6.57 7.15 32.72
N GLN A 242 -7.49 8.09 33.01
CA GLN A 242 -8.91 7.76 33.17
C GLN A 242 -9.51 7.28 31.84
N LEU A 243 -9.19 7.95 30.73
CA LEU A 243 -9.64 7.57 29.40
C LEU A 243 -9.09 6.20 28.98
N GLU A 244 -7.82 5.90 29.27
CA GLU A 244 -7.22 4.59 29.02
C GLU A 244 -7.90 3.47 29.82
N SER A 245 -8.22 3.73 31.09
CA SER A 245 -9.02 2.81 31.91
C SER A 245 -10.43 2.59 31.36
N LEU A 246 -11.08 3.65 30.87
CA LEU A 246 -12.39 3.53 30.25
C LEU A 246 -12.33 2.77 28.93
N PHE A 247 -11.32 3.04 28.10
CA PHE A 247 -11.11 2.35 26.83
C PHE A 247 -10.88 0.85 27.04
N SER A 248 -9.98 0.48 27.95
CA SER A 248 -9.74 -0.93 28.27
C SER A 248 -10.97 -1.65 28.86
N ARG A 249 -11.82 -0.94 29.60
CA ARG A 249 -12.99 -1.52 30.26
C ARG A 249 -14.23 -1.62 29.36
N PHE A 250 -14.42 -0.67 28.46
CA PHE A 250 -15.66 -0.56 27.67
C PHE A 250 -15.48 -0.84 26.18
N LEU A 251 -14.26 -0.75 25.65
CA LEU A 251 -14.01 -1.15 24.27
C LEU A 251 -13.52 -2.60 24.22
N GLU A 252 -14.45 -3.55 24.11
CA GLU A 252 -14.11 -4.93 23.81
C GLU A 252 -13.81 -5.14 22.32
N SER A 253 -12.85 -6.03 22.06
CA SER A 253 -12.22 -6.28 20.76
C SER A 253 -13.11 -6.89 19.67
N SER A 254 -14.36 -7.27 19.97
CA SER A 254 -15.17 -8.13 19.09
C SER A 254 -16.07 -7.40 18.08
N GLU A 255 -16.53 -6.15 18.32
CA GLU A 255 -17.55 -5.55 17.43
C GLU A 255 -17.28 -4.09 17.01
N ILE A 256 -16.28 -3.43 17.59
CA ILE A 256 -16.20 -1.96 17.53
C ILE A 256 -15.27 -1.43 16.44
N ILE A 257 -14.37 -2.25 15.89
CA ILE A 257 -13.41 -1.79 14.86
C ILE A 257 -14.13 -1.24 13.62
N GLY A 258 -15.29 -1.81 13.24
CA GLY A 258 -16.08 -1.30 12.11
C GLY A 258 -16.83 0.02 12.40
N LEU A 259 -17.36 0.17 13.62
CA LEU A 259 -18.26 1.27 14.01
C LEU A 259 -17.53 2.50 14.58
N PHE A 260 -16.42 2.30 15.29
CA PHE A 260 -15.64 3.42 15.87
C PHE A 260 -14.90 4.21 14.79
N LEU A 261 -14.46 3.52 13.72
CA LEU A 261 -13.61 4.11 12.68
C LEU A 261 -14.40 4.89 11.62
N SER A 262 -15.69 4.61 11.43
CA SER A 262 -16.57 5.44 10.58
C SER A 262 -16.86 6.81 11.22
N THR A 263 -16.92 6.85 12.56
CA THR A 263 -17.33 8.04 13.31
C THR A 263 -16.16 8.99 13.59
N LEU A 264 -14.95 8.46 13.80
CA LEU A 264 -13.76 9.26 14.11
C LEU A 264 -13.07 9.91 12.89
N TYR A 265 -13.36 9.46 11.67
CA TYR A 265 -12.74 9.99 10.44
C TYR A 265 -13.71 10.76 9.52
N SER A 266 -14.93 11.05 10.00
CA SER A 266 -15.92 11.90 9.29
C SER A 266 -15.85 13.39 9.65
N TYR A 267 -14.72 13.86 10.21
CA TYR A 267 -14.43 15.28 10.44
C TYR A 267 -13.01 15.63 9.99
#